data_AF-A0A2M7VCE8-F1
#
_entry.id   AF-A0A2M7VCE8-F1
#
_cell.length_a   1.000
_cell.length_b   1.000
_cell.length_c   1.000
_cell.angle_alpha   90.00
_cell.angle_beta   90.00
_cell.angle_gamma   90.00
#
_symmetry.space_group_name_H-M   'P 1'
#
loop_
_entity.id
_entity.type
_entity.pdbx_description
1 polymer ?
#
loop_
_entity_poly.entity_id
_entity_poly.type
_entity_poly.pdbx_seq_one_letter_code
_entity_poly.pdbx_strand_id
1 'polypeptide(L)'
;MINYAKIFYYYNLGFAKLVRFLIFILLFSGTVNQFLIVPQKLTNLKYPLFFLCIFIMIEFFFKKKVQNKFPKIKTLENKENLLESFTMEALTLYISPKVNFLAKLKKHNSGRFLLKKIDAEEKEISNLDFDKDQLKDLAFDLAKKLGSNFVTEADLFAAYFLVTEDKTKLLFKKQLKNEDLLSILAWTKISFPNLEKPKQTEIVFWGQGMAENWVNGWTIETEKYMVDLTSEITKRNPSVVARNDEYKMLIESLVVNKSTLIIGDPGSGRESLMQAFALDSFSGKLKGNLYHQRFFQLMVDAFLAGAENQGQLEARLDAIIAEVAHAGDVIIFIKDFENILGSSAFHLDISGALVPYIEKGIVRIVATITPGAFKQYVEP
;
A
#
# COMPACT_ATOMS: atom_id res chain seq x y z
N MET A 1 -13.51 15.27 -16.50
CA MET A 1 -13.56 13.89 -15.93
C MET A 1 -14.37 12.92 -16.80
N ILE A 2 -15.54 13.34 -17.28
CA ILE A 2 -16.50 12.50 -18.03
C ILE A 2 -15.87 11.73 -19.21
N ASN A 3 -15.03 12.37 -20.05
CA ASN A 3 -14.40 11.69 -21.19
C ASN A 3 -13.49 10.54 -20.75
N TYR A 4 -12.76 10.70 -19.64
CA TYR A 4 -11.97 9.61 -19.07
C TYR A 4 -12.88 8.49 -18.57
N ALA A 5 -14.01 8.81 -17.94
CA ALA A 5 -14.98 7.83 -17.48
C ALA A 5 -15.62 7.03 -18.63
N LYS A 6 -15.90 7.68 -19.77
CA LYS A 6 -16.33 6.98 -21.01
C LYS A 6 -15.26 6.00 -21.48
N ILE A 7 -14.01 6.47 -21.60
CA ILE A 7 -12.87 5.66 -22.00
C ILE A 7 -12.70 4.46 -21.06
N PHE A 8 -12.75 4.68 -19.74
CA PHE A 8 -12.72 3.63 -18.71
C PHE A 8 -13.86 2.63 -18.81
N TYR A 9 -15.07 3.11 -19.06
CA TYR A 9 -16.22 2.25 -19.24
C TYR A 9 -16.03 1.30 -20.44
N TYR A 10 -15.70 1.86 -21.61
CA TYR A 10 -15.51 1.05 -22.82
C TYR A 10 -14.33 0.08 -22.69
N TYR A 11 -13.24 0.53 -22.09
CA TYR A 11 -12.06 -0.31 -21.87
C TYR A 11 -12.33 -1.48 -20.92
N ASN A 12 -13.23 -1.29 -19.94
CA ASN A 12 -13.57 -2.33 -18.97
C ASN A 12 -14.72 -3.26 -19.38
N LEU A 13 -15.33 -3.05 -20.55
CA LEU A 13 -16.31 -4.00 -21.09
C LEU A 13 -15.69 -5.39 -21.25
N GLY A 14 -16.46 -6.43 -20.96
CA GLY A 14 -16.00 -7.82 -21.06
C GLY A 14 -15.46 -8.16 -22.44
N PHE A 15 -16.17 -7.72 -23.49
CA PHE A 15 -15.74 -7.86 -24.88
C PHE A 15 -14.39 -7.18 -25.15
N ALA A 16 -14.23 -5.92 -24.73
CA ALA A 16 -12.97 -5.18 -24.92
C ALA A 16 -11.79 -5.82 -24.18
N LYS A 17 -12.02 -6.41 -22.99
CA LYS A 17 -10.98 -7.17 -22.27
C LYS A 17 -10.57 -8.42 -23.03
N LEU A 18 -11.54 -9.16 -23.57
CA LEU A 18 -11.30 -10.38 -24.34
C LEU A 18 -10.49 -10.07 -25.61
N VAL A 19 -10.91 -9.06 -26.39
CA VAL A 19 -10.19 -8.63 -27.59
C VAL A 19 -8.75 -8.23 -27.27
N ARG A 20 -8.53 -7.43 -26.22
CA ARG A 20 -7.17 -7.03 -25.79
C ARG A 20 -6.33 -8.22 -25.35
N PHE A 21 -6.92 -9.19 -24.65
CA PHE A 21 -6.24 -10.41 -24.25
C PHE A 21 -5.82 -11.26 -25.47
N LEU A 22 -6.69 -11.38 -26.48
CA LEU A 22 -6.35 -12.07 -27.74
C LEU A 22 -5.25 -11.33 -28.50
N ILE A 23 -5.29 -10.00 -28.58
CA ILE A 23 -4.24 -9.19 -29.20
C ILE A 23 -2.91 -9.40 -28.47
N PHE A 24 -2.92 -9.42 -27.13
CA PHE A 24 -1.73 -9.68 -26.34
C PHE A 24 -1.15 -11.07 -26.62
N ILE A 25 -1.99 -12.12 -26.62
CA ILE A 25 -1.55 -13.49 -26.93
C ILE A 25 -0.95 -13.57 -28.33
N LEU A 26 -1.59 -12.94 -29.32
CA LEU A 26 -1.12 -12.93 -30.70
C LEU A 26 0.25 -12.25 -30.81
N LEU A 27 0.40 -11.06 -30.22
CA LEU A 27 1.66 -10.33 -30.23
C LEU A 27 2.76 -11.08 -29.47
N PHE A 28 2.44 -11.63 -28.30
CA PHE A 28 3.36 -12.38 -27.47
C PHE A 28 3.82 -13.68 -28.16
N SER A 29 2.89 -14.47 -28.69
CA SER A 29 3.21 -15.67 -29.47
C SER A 29 4.06 -15.34 -30.70
N GLY A 30 3.75 -14.24 -31.40
CA GLY A 30 4.55 -13.73 -32.51
C GLY A 30 5.98 -13.40 -32.09
N THR A 31 6.18 -12.74 -30.95
CA THR A 31 7.53 -12.45 -30.42
C THR A 31 8.31 -13.72 -30.03
N VAL A 32 7.65 -14.68 -29.36
CA VAL A 32 8.29 -15.93 -28.93
C VAL A 32 8.67 -16.79 -30.13
N ASN A 33 7.78 -16.91 -31.11
CA ASN A 33 8.01 -17.68 -32.33
C ASN A 33 9.22 -17.14 -33.13
N GLN A 34 9.32 -15.81 -33.25
CA GLN A 34 10.48 -15.18 -33.88
C GLN A 34 11.79 -15.41 -33.13
N PHE A 35 11.75 -15.49 -31.79
CA PHE A 35 12.92 -15.74 -30.97
C PHE A 35 13.39 -17.20 -31.03
N LEU A 36 12.46 -18.16 -31.13
CA LEU A 36 12.76 -19.60 -31.13
C LEU A 36 13.09 -20.17 -32.52
N ILE A 37 12.48 -19.69 -33.60
CA ILE A 37 12.54 -20.35 -34.92
C ILE A 37 13.53 -19.69 -35.91
N VAL A 38 13.89 -18.41 -35.73
CA VAL A 38 14.73 -17.67 -36.73
C VAL A 38 16.00 -17.08 -36.09
N PRO A 39 17.10 -17.85 -35.99
CA PRO A 39 18.30 -17.39 -35.28
C PRO A 39 19.20 -16.41 -36.05
N GLN A 40 18.90 -16.00 -37.29
CA GLN A 40 19.95 -15.45 -38.18
C GLN A 40 19.75 -14.05 -38.78
N LYS A 41 18.61 -13.35 -38.58
CA LYS A 41 18.51 -11.93 -38.98
C LYS A 41 17.71 -11.12 -37.97
N LEU A 42 18.42 -10.38 -37.11
CA LEU A 42 17.90 -9.38 -36.16
C LEU A 42 17.03 -8.27 -36.79
N THR A 43 16.92 -8.21 -38.12
CA THR A 43 16.18 -7.17 -38.83
C THR A 43 14.66 -7.32 -38.74
N ASN A 44 14.13 -8.55 -38.64
CA ASN A 44 12.67 -8.82 -38.60
C ASN A 44 12.08 -8.96 -37.19
N LEU A 45 12.94 -9.02 -36.16
CA LEU A 45 12.52 -9.04 -34.74
C LEU A 45 11.81 -7.76 -34.29
N LYS A 46 11.95 -6.68 -35.07
CA LYS A 46 11.51 -5.34 -34.68
C LYS A 46 10.00 -5.22 -34.55
N TYR A 47 9.22 -5.80 -35.47
CA TYR A 47 7.80 -5.45 -35.58
C TYR A 47 6.91 -6.00 -34.45
N PRO A 48 6.83 -7.31 -34.20
CA PRO A 48 5.92 -7.81 -33.15
C PRO A 48 6.38 -7.37 -31.76
N LEU A 49 7.69 -7.28 -31.52
CA LEU A 49 8.23 -6.76 -30.27
C LEU A 49 7.90 -5.28 -30.08
N PHE A 50 8.04 -4.46 -31.13
CA PHE A 50 7.66 -3.04 -31.10
C PHE A 50 6.17 -2.85 -30.82
N PHE A 51 5.30 -3.60 -31.50
CA PHE A 51 3.85 -3.55 -31.25
C PHE A 51 3.48 -4.08 -29.86
N LEU A 52 4.16 -5.10 -29.35
CA LEU A 52 3.99 -5.58 -27.98
C LEU A 52 4.39 -4.49 -26.96
N CYS A 53 5.52 -3.81 -27.17
CA CYS A 53 5.94 -2.69 -26.32
C CYS A 53 4.94 -1.54 -26.33
N ILE A 54 4.42 -1.16 -27.51
CA ILE A 54 3.36 -0.14 -27.62
C ILE A 54 2.10 -0.58 -26.89
N PHE A 55 1.69 -1.84 -27.07
CA PHE A 55 0.51 -2.40 -26.40
C PHE A 55 0.66 -2.33 -24.87
N ILE A 56 1.81 -2.77 -24.34
CA ILE A 56 2.14 -2.69 -22.90
C ILE A 56 2.15 -1.23 -22.43
N MET A 57 2.71 -0.31 -23.21
CA MET A 57 2.72 1.12 -22.88
C MET A 57 1.30 1.71 -22.80
N ILE A 58 0.40 1.32 -23.70
CA ILE A 58 -1.01 1.73 -23.68
C ILE A 58 -1.72 1.16 -22.45
N GLU A 59 -1.52 -0.13 -22.12
CA GLU A 59 -2.07 -0.75 -20.92
C GLU A 59 -1.60 -0.04 -19.64
N PHE A 60 -0.30 0.28 -19.58
CA PHE A 60 0.29 1.00 -18.46
C PHE A 60 -0.26 2.42 -18.34
N PHE A 61 -0.34 3.15 -19.45
CA PHE A 61 -0.97 4.47 -19.51
C PHE A 61 -2.41 4.42 -19.00
N PHE A 62 -3.16 3.39 -19.39
CA PHE A 62 -4.54 3.24 -18.96
C PHE A 62 -4.66 3.03 -17.45
N LYS A 63 -3.93 2.05 -16.92
CA LYS A 63 -3.93 1.73 -15.49
C LYS A 63 -3.42 2.91 -14.64
N LYS A 64 -2.36 3.60 -15.08
CA LYS A 64 -1.73 4.64 -14.27
C LYS A 64 -2.35 6.02 -14.43
N LYS A 65 -2.82 6.39 -15.64
CA LYS A 65 -3.31 7.75 -15.93
C LYS A 65 -4.84 7.86 -15.99
N VAL A 66 -5.53 6.82 -16.46
CA VAL A 66 -7.01 6.86 -16.61
C VAL A 66 -7.69 6.36 -15.34
N GLN A 67 -7.29 5.19 -14.82
CA GLN A 67 -7.92 4.59 -13.64
C GLN A 67 -7.64 5.36 -12.35
N ASN A 68 -6.44 5.91 -12.18
CA ASN A 68 -6.05 6.64 -10.96
C ASN A 68 -6.49 8.12 -10.98
N LYS A 69 -7.28 8.54 -11.98
CA LYS A 69 -7.73 9.93 -12.06
C LYS A 69 -8.80 10.18 -11.01
N PHE A 70 -8.53 11.15 -10.14
CA PHE A 70 -9.42 11.49 -9.02
C PHE A 70 -10.11 12.85 -9.26
N PRO A 71 -11.35 13.05 -8.74
CA PRO A 71 -12.01 14.36 -8.78
C PRO A 71 -11.16 15.44 -8.11
N LYS A 72 -11.22 16.65 -8.67
CA LYS A 72 -10.46 17.81 -8.18
C LYS A 72 -11.27 18.71 -7.25
N ILE A 73 -12.59 18.75 -7.44
CA ILE A 73 -13.49 19.66 -6.73
C ILE A 73 -14.26 18.88 -5.68
N LYS A 74 -14.21 19.35 -4.44
CA LYS A 74 -14.97 18.75 -3.34
C LYS A 74 -16.46 19.06 -3.47
N THR A 75 -17.31 18.18 -2.96
CA THR A 75 -18.78 18.32 -2.96
C THR A 75 -19.26 19.64 -2.34
N LEU A 76 -18.66 20.07 -1.22
CA LEU A 76 -19.04 21.29 -0.51
C LEU A 76 -18.70 22.57 -1.29
N GLU A 77 -17.67 22.52 -2.11
CA GLU A 77 -17.16 23.66 -2.89
C GLU A 77 -17.81 23.76 -4.27
N ASN A 78 -18.39 22.66 -4.78
CA ASN A 78 -18.96 22.58 -6.11
C ASN A 78 -20.37 23.18 -6.17
N LYS A 79 -20.56 24.20 -7.01
CA LYS A 79 -21.85 24.89 -7.20
C LYS A 79 -22.43 24.79 -8.62
N GLU A 80 -21.63 24.34 -9.60
CA GLU A 80 -22.00 24.39 -11.02
C GLU A 80 -22.09 22.99 -11.62
N ASN A 81 -20.93 22.36 -11.90
CA ASN A 81 -20.88 21.07 -12.58
C ASN A 81 -20.75 19.91 -11.59
N LEU A 82 -21.90 19.40 -11.12
CA LEU A 82 -21.97 18.34 -10.09
C LEU A 82 -21.09 17.12 -10.41
N LEU A 83 -21.01 16.74 -11.69
CA LEU A 83 -20.26 15.57 -12.17
C LEU A 83 -18.74 15.67 -11.95
N GLU A 84 -18.19 16.85 -11.66
CA GLU A 84 -16.76 17.03 -11.40
C GLU A 84 -16.34 16.54 -10.01
N SER A 85 -17.31 16.41 -9.08
CA SER A 85 -17.09 15.87 -7.73
C SER A 85 -17.28 14.35 -7.65
N PHE A 86 -17.63 13.69 -8.76
CA PHE A 86 -17.87 12.25 -8.78
C PHE A 86 -16.56 11.48 -8.94
N THR A 87 -16.43 10.39 -8.20
CA THR A 87 -15.33 9.44 -8.37
C THR A 87 -15.41 8.77 -9.74
N MET A 88 -14.30 8.17 -10.16
CA MET A 88 -14.22 7.49 -11.45
C MET A 88 -15.22 6.33 -11.54
N GLU A 89 -15.32 5.56 -10.47
CA GLU A 89 -16.27 4.47 -10.29
C GLU A 89 -17.71 4.97 -10.39
N ALA A 90 -18.04 6.06 -9.67
CA ALA A 90 -19.35 6.68 -9.70
C ALA A 90 -19.73 7.17 -11.12
N LEU A 91 -18.83 7.88 -11.80
CA LEU A 91 -19.07 8.34 -13.17
C LEU A 91 -19.30 7.17 -14.15
N THR A 92 -18.59 6.06 -13.98
CA THR A 92 -18.76 4.89 -14.85
C THR A 92 -20.09 4.17 -14.63
N LEU A 93 -20.65 4.25 -13.42
CA LEU A 93 -22.00 3.79 -13.11
C LEU A 93 -23.04 4.71 -13.75
N TYR A 94 -22.86 6.02 -13.63
CA TYR A 94 -23.75 7.01 -14.22
C TYR A 94 -23.81 6.91 -15.76
N ILE A 95 -22.65 6.76 -16.41
CA ILE A 95 -22.54 6.65 -17.88
C ILE A 95 -23.12 5.32 -18.38
N SER A 96 -23.07 4.23 -17.60
CA SER A 96 -23.55 2.94 -18.09
C SER A 96 -25.03 2.93 -18.49
N PRO A 97 -25.41 2.02 -19.42
CA PRO A 97 -26.80 1.73 -19.71
C PRO A 97 -27.54 1.32 -18.43
N LYS A 98 -28.78 1.79 -18.26
CA LYS A 98 -29.60 1.55 -17.06
C LYS A 98 -29.75 0.05 -16.74
N VAL A 99 -29.88 -0.76 -17.78
CA VAL A 99 -30.00 -2.23 -17.74
C VAL A 99 -28.87 -2.91 -16.95
N ASN A 100 -27.69 -2.29 -16.88
CA ASN A 100 -26.50 -2.85 -16.23
C ASN A 100 -26.26 -2.30 -14.82
N PHE A 101 -27.11 -1.40 -14.31
CA PHE A 101 -26.87 -0.76 -13.02
C PHE A 101 -26.96 -1.76 -11.86
N LEU A 102 -27.99 -2.61 -11.83
CA LEU A 102 -28.14 -3.68 -10.84
C LEU A 102 -26.99 -4.69 -10.89
N ALA A 103 -26.62 -5.13 -12.09
CA ALA A 103 -25.51 -6.06 -12.27
C ALA A 103 -24.18 -5.48 -11.73
N LYS A 104 -23.98 -4.16 -11.85
CA LYS A 104 -22.82 -3.49 -11.28
C LYS A 104 -22.93 -3.31 -9.76
N LEU A 105 -24.12 -3.05 -9.22
CA LEU A 105 -24.37 -3.00 -7.78
C LEU A 105 -23.91 -4.31 -7.10
N LYS A 106 -24.21 -5.45 -7.71
CA LYS A 106 -23.74 -6.78 -7.26
C LYS A 106 -22.23 -6.98 -7.36
N LYS A 107 -21.53 -6.23 -8.21
CA LYS A 107 -20.10 -6.44 -8.46
C LYS A 107 -19.22 -5.59 -7.53
N HIS A 108 -19.74 -4.45 -7.07
CA HIS A 108 -19.01 -3.56 -6.18
C HIS A 108 -19.19 -3.97 -4.71
N ASN A 109 -18.11 -3.93 -3.93
CA ASN A 109 -18.12 -4.30 -2.51
C ASN A 109 -19.06 -3.41 -1.68
N SER A 110 -19.08 -2.11 -1.98
CA SER A 110 -19.97 -1.13 -1.37
C SER A 110 -21.45 -1.41 -1.68
N GLY A 111 -21.76 -1.77 -2.93
CA GLY A 111 -23.12 -2.15 -3.34
C GLY A 111 -23.63 -3.41 -2.62
N ARG A 112 -22.80 -4.47 -2.53
CA ARG A 112 -23.13 -5.68 -1.77
C ARG A 112 -23.37 -5.40 -0.29
N PHE A 113 -22.55 -4.54 0.30
CA PHE A 113 -22.70 -4.17 1.69
C PHE A 113 -24.02 -3.43 1.93
N LEU A 114 -24.36 -2.47 1.06
CA LEU A 114 -25.65 -1.78 1.10
C LEU A 114 -26.83 -2.74 0.99
N LEU A 115 -26.82 -3.66 0.01
CA LEU A 115 -27.88 -4.67 -0.13
C LEU A 115 -28.06 -5.51 1.13
N LYS A 116 -26.95 -5.97 1.72
CA LYS A 116 -26.97 -6.79 2.93
C LYS A 116 -27.53 -6.02 4.13
N LYS A 117 -27.28 -4.70 4.22
CA LYS A 117 -27.79 -3.86 5.31
C LYS A 117 -29.25 -3.47 5.14
N ILE A 118 -29.71 -3.32 3.90
CA ILE A 118 -31.11 -3.06 3.56
C ILE A 118 -31.95 -4.35 3.58
N ASP A 119 -31.29 -5.52 3.62
CA ASP A 119 -31.92 -6.84 3.50
C ASP A 119 -32.71 -6.99 2.18
N ALA A 120 -32.19 -6.40 1.10
CA ALA A 120 -32.85 -6.38 -0.20
C ALA A 120 -32.47 -7.62 -1.02
N GLU A 121 -33.48 -8.34 -1.53
CA GLU A 121 -33.26 -9.47 -2.43
C GLU A 121 -33.18 -9.04 -3.90
N GLU A 122 -32.44 -9.80 -4.71
CA GLU A 122 -32.21 -9.47 -6.12
C GLU A 122 -33.48 -9.44 -6.97
N LYS A 123 -34.52 -10.19 -6.58
CA LYS A 123 -35.81 -10.24 -7.27
C LYS A 123 -36.65 -8.99 -7.02
N GLU A 124 -36.42 -8.30 -5.90
CA GLU A 124 -37.18 -7.12 -5.49
C GLU A 124 -36.68 -5.86 -6.21
N ILE A 125 -35.42 -5.89 -6.65
CA ILE A 125 -34.77 -4.81 -7.40
C ILE A 125 -34.85 -5.15 -8.89
N SER A 126 -36.04 -5.02 -9.47
CA SER A 126 -36.22 -5.19 -10.91
C SER A 126 -35.44 -4.14 -11.69
N ASN A 127 -35.10 -4.42 -12.96
CA ASN A 127 -34.50 -3.44 -13.89
C ASN A 127 -35.54 -2.37 -14.25
N LEU A 128 -35.85 -1.51 -13.28
CA LEU A 128 -36.79 -0.41 -13.43
C LEU A 128 -36.10 0.73 -14.15
N ASP A 129 -36.87 1.38 -15.02
CA ASP A 129 -36.42 2.62 -15.64
C ASP A 129 -36.43 3.74 -14.58
N PHE A 130 -35.33 4.48 -14.49
CA PHE A 130 -35.14 5.58 -13.53
C PHE A 130 -34.56 6.80 -14.25
N ASP A 131 -34.89 8.00 -13.78
CA ASP A 131 -34.32 9.22 -14.34
C ASP A 131 -32.87 9.37 -13.88
N LYS A 132 -31.97 9.57 -14.85
CA LYS A 132 -30.53 9.74 -14.57
C LYS A 132 -30.25 11.11 -13.97
N ASP A 133 -31.00 12.15 -14.34
CA ASP A 133 -30.73 13.48 -13.81
C ASP A 133 -31.13 13.58 -12.34
N GLN A 134 -32.31 13.07 -11.99
CA GLN A 134 -32.71 12.91 -10.58
C GLN A 134 -31.72 12.07 -9.77
N LEU A 135 -31.19 10.97 -10.34
CA LEU A 135 -30.19 10.13 -9.68
C LEU A 135 -28.91 10.92 -9.36
N LYS A 136 -28.43 11.72 -10.30
CA LYS A 136 -27.23 12.55 -10.16
C LYS A 136 -27.42 13.57 -9.04
N ASP A 137 -28.54 14.27 -9.04
CA ASP A 137 -28.83 15.34 -8.08
C ASP A 137 -28.98 14.77 -6.66
N LEU A 138 -29.73 13.68 -6.50
CA LEU A 138 -29.89 13.00 -5.21
C LEU A 138 -28.57 12.43 -4.67
N ALA A 139 -27.74 11.81 -5.53
CA ALA A 139 -26.45 11.29 -5.09
C ALA A 139 -25.52 12.40 -4.60
N PHE A 140 -25.55 13.57 -5.25
CA PHE A 140 -24.79 14.73 -4.81
C PHE A 140 -25.30 15.27 -3.47
N ASP A 141 -26.61 15.36 -3.30
CA ASP A 141 -27.23 15.82 -2.05
C ASP A 141 -26.94 14.88 -0.87
N LEU A 142 -26.98 13.55 -1.08
CA LEU A 142 -26.61 12.57 -0.06
C LEU A 142 -25.16 12.73 0.39
N ALA A 143 -24.24 12.87 -0.57
CA ALA A 143 -22.83 13.07 -0.26
C ALA A 143 -22.59 14.38 0.50
N LYS A 144 -23.31 15.46 0.13
CA LYS A 144 -23.24 16.76 0.81
C LYS A 144 -23.77 16.69 2.24
N LYS A 145 -24.89 16.00 2.47
CA LYS A 145 -25.47 15.80 3.80
C LYS A 145 -24.52 15.04 4.75
N LEU A 146 -23.76 14.09 4.22
CA LEU A 146 -22.78 13.32 4.99
C LEU A 146 -21.44 14.04 5.18
N GLY A 147 -21.26 15.23 4.61
CA GLY A 147 -19.98 15.95 4.65
C GLY A 147 -18.85 15.24 3.89
N SER A 148 -19.20 14.33 2.97
CA SER A 148 -18.24 13.53 2.20
C SER A 148 -17.51 14.39 1.18
N ASN A 149 -16.19 14.18 1.00
CA ASN A 149 -15.42 15.02 0.08
C ASN A 149 -15.85 14.86 -1.39
N PHE A 150 -16.26 13.65 -1.78
CA PHE A 150 -16.58 13.28 -3.16
C PHE A 150 -17.82 12.39 -3.23
N VAL A 151 -18.48 12.36 -4.40
CA VAL A 151 -19.61 11.46 -4.67
C VAL A 151 -19.07 10.11 -5.12
N THR A 152 -19.36 9.08 -4.34
CA THR A 152 -18.88 7.70 -4.53
C THR A 152 -19.94 6.82 -5.19
N GLU A 153 -19.58 5.60 -5.57
CA GLU A 153 -20.55 4.61 -6.05
C GLU A 153 -21.63 4.27 -5.00
N ALA A 154 -21.29 4.34 -3.70
CA ALA A 154 -22.24 4.04 -2.63
C ALA A 154 -23.36 5.09 -2.60
N ASP A 155 -23.02 6.36 -2.83
CA ASP A 155 -23.99 7.46 -2.90
C ASP A 155 -24.95 7.28 -4.08
N LEU A 156 -24.45 6.84 -5.23
CA LEU A 156 -25.27 6.52 -6.39
C LEU A 156 -26.19 5.32 -6.16
N PHE A 157 -25.72 4.28 -5.46
CA PHE A 157 -26.58 3.14 -5.11
C PHE A 157 -27.66 3.52 -4.10
N ALA A 158 -27.33 4.32 -3.09
CA ALA A 158 -28.30 4.86 -2.15
C ALA A 158 -29.34 5.76 -2.86
N ALA A 159 -28.89 6.66 -3.73
CA ALA A 159 -29.77 7.50 -4.54
C ALA A 159 -30.68 6.66 -5.44
N TYR A 160 -30.20 5.54 -5.99
CA TYR A 160 -31.02 4.63 -6.78
C TYR A 160 -32.18 4.04 -5.98
N PHE A 161 -31.96 3.64 -4.72
CA PHE A 161 -33.05 3.16 -3.86
C PHE A 161 -34.10 4.25 -3.63
N LEU A 162 -33.68 5.50 -3.44
CA LEU A 162 -34.61 6.63 -3.28
C LEU A 162 -35.41 6.94 -4.55
N VAL A 163 -34.76 6.98 -5.72
CA VAL A 163 -35.44 7.24 -7.00
C VAL A 163 -36.42 6.13 -7.37
N THR A 164 -36.11 4.89 -7.00
CA THR A 164 -36.96 3.74 -7.35
C THR A 164 -38.02 3.43 -6.30
N GLU A 165 -38.01 4.10 -5.14
CA GLU A 165 -38.91 3.81 -4.03
C GLU A 165 -40.38 3.93 -4.41
N ASP A 166 -40.75 4.92 -5.23
CA ASP A 166 -42.13 5.10 -5.72
C ASP A 166 -42.65 3.87 -6.48
N LYS A 167 -41.75 3.11 -7.11
CA LYS A 167 -42.07 1.93 -7.93
C LYS A 167 -41.91 0.63 -7.17
N THR A 168 -40.84 0.48 -6.37
CA THR A 168 -40.50 -0.77 -5.68
C THR A 168 -41.19 -0.89 -4.31
N LYS A 169 -41.42 0.26 -3.65
CA LYS A 169 -41.80 0.37 -2.23
C LYS A 169 -40.92 -0.50 -1.33
N LEU A 170 -39.63 -0.59 -1.66
CA LEU A 170 -38.71 -1.55 -1.07
C LEU A 170 -38.34 -1.12 0.36
N LEU A 171 -37.98 0.15 0.54
CA LEU A 171 -37.67 0.68 1.87
C LEU A 171 -38.91 0.61 2.77
N PHE A 172 -40.09 0.93 2.22
CA PHE A 172 -41.35 0.80 2.95
C PHE A 172 -41.62 -0.64 3.41
N LYS A 173 -41.48 -1.64 2.53
CA LYS A 173 -41.65 -3.07 2.88
C LYS A 173 -40.68 -3.52 3.97
N LYS A 174 -39.45 -2.99 3.95
CA LYS A 174 -38.40 -3.27 4.93
C LYS A 174 -38.46 -2.38 6.17
N GLN A 175 -39.49 -1.53 6.28
CA GLN A 175 -39.69 -0.58 7.39
C GLN A 175 -38.52 0.38 7.60
N LEU A 176 -37.80 0.72 6.52
CA LEU A 176 -36.67 1.63 6.53
C LEU A 176 -37.12 3.05 6.16
N LYS A 177 -36.69 4.04 6.95
CA LYS A 177 -36.86 5.46 6.63
C LYS A 177 -35.67 5.98 5.81
N ASN A 178 -35.84 7.15 5.21
CA ASN A 178 -34.76 7.84 4.48
C ASN A 178 -33.54 8.13 5.37
N GLU A 179 -33.76 8.37 6.67
CA GLU A 179 -32.70 8.58 7.67
C GLU A 179 -31.91 7.30 7.97
N ASP A 180 -32.58 6.15 7.95
CA ASP A 180 -31.92 4.85 8.12
C ASP A 180 -31.00 4.54 6.94
N LEU A 181 -31.46 4.86 5.72
CA LEU A 181 -30.62 4.74 4.52
C LEU A 181 -29.38 5.65 4.59
N LEU A 182 -29.52 6.88 5.08
CA LEU A 182 -28.39 7.80 5.32
C LEU A 182 -27.39 7.21 6.33
N SER A 183 -27.90 6.60 7.41
CA SER A 183 -27.07 5.97 8.44
C SER A 183 -26.33 4.74 7.89
N ILE A 184 -27.00 3.92 7.09
CA ILE A 184 -26.41 2.77 6.40
C ILE A 184 -25.33 3.24 5.41
N LEU A 185 -25.57 4.33 4.68
CA LEU A 185 -24.60 4.93 3.77
C LEU A 185 -23.38 5.46 4.51
N ALA A 186 -23.57 6.16 5.63
CA ALA A 186 -22.48 6.62 6.49
C ALA A 186 -21.62 5.43 6.98
N TRP A 187 -22.25 4.35 7.44
CA TRP A 187 -21.54 3.15 7.87
C TRP A 187 -20.79 2.47 6.73
N THR A 188 -21.35 2.50 5.53
CA THR A 188 -20.70 1.96 4.32
C THR A 188 -19.40 2.72 4.04
N LYS A 189 -19.40 4.05 4.15
CA LYS A 189 -18.19 4.88 3.92
C LYS A 189 -17.11 4.65 4.97
N ILE A 190 -17.51 4.47 6.24
CA ILE A 190 -16.58 4.12 7.33
C ILE A 190 -15.95 2.74 7.05
N SER A 191 -16.76 1.78 6.59
CA SER A 191 -16.31 0.42 6.29
C SER A 191 -15.40 0.36 5.05
N PHE A 192 -15.55 1.29 4.11
CA PHE A 192 -14.78 1.36 2.87
C PHE A 192 -14.15 2.76 2.68
N PRO A 193 -13.12 3.11 3.48
CA PRO A 193 -12.49 4.44 3.40
C PRO A 193 -11.78 4.68 2.06
N ASN A 194 -11.47 3.60 1.32
CA ASN A 194 -10.81 3.65 0.02
C ASN A 194 -11.70 4.23 -1.10
N LEU A 195 -13.01 4.38 -0.86
CA LEU A 195 -13.93 4.97 -1.83
C LEU A 195 -13.65 6.46 -2.07
N GLU A 196 -13.20 7.17 -1.04
CA GLU A 196 -12.91 8.61 -1.11
C GLU A 196 -11.41 8.90 -1.27
N LYS A 197 -10.57 7.86 -1.33
CA LYS A 197 -9.12 8.01 -1.52
C LYS A 197 -8.73 7.60 -2.95
N PRO A 198 -7.75 8.28 -3.57
CA PRO A 198 -7.22 7.83 -4.84
C PRO A 198 -6.64 6.42 -4.68
N LYS A 199 -6.92 5.52 -5.63
CA LYS A 199 -6.32 4.19 -5.67
C LYS A 199 -4.81 4.33 -5.73
N GLN A 200 -4.14 4.05 -4.62
CA GLN A 200 -2.69 3.98 -4.59
C GLN A 200 -2.29 2.64 -5.23
N THR A 201 -1.44 2.72 -6.24
CA THR A 201 -0.83 1.50 -6.79
C THR A 201 0.28 1.12 -5.83
N GLU A 202 -0.03 0.29 -4.84
CA GLU A 202 0.99 -0.30 -3.98
C GLU A 202 1.78 -1.30 -4.82
N ILE A 203 3.06 -1.02 -5.06
CA ILE A 203 3.96 -1.98 -5.69
C ILE A 203 4.41 -2.93 -4.57
N VAL A 204 3.61 -3.96 -4.34
CA VAL A 204 3.98 -5.02 -3.40
C VAL A 204 4.98 -5.93 -4.11
N PHE A 205 6.26 -5.77 -3.78
CA PHE A 205 7.30 -6.71 -4.21
C PHE A 205 7.15 -8.02 -3.42
N TRP A 206 7.01 -9.13 -4.14
CA TRP A 206 6.99 -10.47 -3.54
C TRP A 206 8.41 -11.00 -3.49
N GLY A 207 9.14 -10.66 -2.42
CA GLY A 207 10.52 -11.08 -2.20
C GLY A 207 11.53 -10.27 -3.00
N GLN A 208 12.77 -10.77 -3.02
CA GLN A 208 13.90 -10.06 -3.62
C GLN A 208 13.85 -10.13 -5.15
N GLY A 209 14.06 -9.00 -5.84
CA GLY A 209 14.06 -8.92 -7.30
C GLY A 209 15.29 -9.59 -7.93
N MET A 210 15.18 -10.09 -9.17
CA MET A 210 16.29 -10.74 -9.91
C MET A 210 17.54 -9.86 -10.08
N ALA A 211 17.44 -8.55 -9.90
CA ALA A 211 18.54 -7.58 -10.01
C ALA A 211 18.69 -6.72 -8.75
N GLU A 212 18.11 -7.12 -7.61
CA GLU A 212 18.17 -6.32 -6.39
C GLU A 212 19.61 -6.11 -5.91
N ASN A 213 20.45 -7.15 -5.97
CA ASN A 213 21.88 -7.06 -5.66
C ASN A 213 22.68 -6.22 -6.67
N TRP A 214 22.09 -5.84 -7.81
CA TRP A 214 22.72 -4.91 -8.77
C TRP A 214 22.31 -3.46 -8.51
N VAL A 215 21.15 -3.26 -7.89
CA VAL A 215 20.62 -1.93 -7.54
C VAL A 215 21.07 -1.52 -6.15
N ASN A 216 21.09 -2.48 -5.21
CA ASN A 216 21.46 -2.30 -3.82
C ASN A 216 22.92 -2.70 -3.62
N GLY A 217 23.61 -2.06 -2.67
CA GLY A 217 24.99 -2.44 -2.36
C GLY A 217 25.09 -3.85 -1.77
N TRP A 218 26.25 -4.46 -2.03
CA TRP A 218 26.64 -5.77 -1.49
C TRP A 218 26.75 -5.70 0.03
N THR A 219 26.38 -6.79 0.71
CA THR A 219 26.30 -6.91 2.19
C THR A 219 27.06 -8.15 2.72
N ILE A 220 28.23 -8.45 2.15
CA ILE A 220 29.03 -9.64 2.45
C ILE A 220 29.62 -9.61 3.86
N GLU A 221 30.14 -8.47 4.31
CA GLU A 221 30.70 -8.36 5.68
C GLU A 221 29.59 -8.34 6.73
N THR A 222 28.49 -7.66 6.41
CA THR A 222 27.30 -7.53 7.24
C THR A 222 26.66 -8.90 7.52
N GLU A 223 26.52 -9.75 6.50
CA GLU A 223 25.93 -11.10 6.62
C GLU A 223 26.75 -12.06 7.51
N LYS A 224 28.02 -11.79 7.78
CA LYS A 224 28.83 -12.62 8.70
C LYS A 224 28.42 -12.45 10.16
N TYR A 225 27.94 -11.27 10.53
CA TYR A 225 27.66 -10.87 11.92
C TYR A 225 26.21 -10.46 12.15
N MET A 226 25.40 -10.39 11.10
CA MET A 226 24.00 -9.97 11.16
C MET A 226 23.09 -10.94 10.40
N VAL A 227 21.82 -11.00 10.80
CA VAL A 227 20.77 -11.77 10.14
C VAL A 227 19.86 -10.84 9.35
N ASP A 228 19.55 -11.20 8.11
CA ASP A 228 18.55 -10.48 7.30
C ASP A 228 17.13 -10.78 7.82
N LEU A 229 16.63 -9.88 8.68
CA LEU A 229 15.27 -9.93 9.22
C LEU A 229 14.21 -9.76 8.13
N THR A 230 14.50 -9.00 7.09
CA THR A 230 13.57 -8.72 5.99
C THR A 230 13.12 -10.00 5.32
N SER A 231 14.07 -10.91 5.08
CA SER A 231 13.83 -12.21 4.45
C SER A 231 12.92 -13.11 5.30
N GLU A 232 13.04 -13.06 6.62
CA GLU A 232 12.21 -13.82 7.55
C GLU A 232 10.81 -13.23 7.70
N ILE A 233 10.73 -11.91 7.86
CA ILE A 233 9.50 -11.17 8.08
C ILE A 233 8.56 -11.26 6.88
N THR A 234 9.11 -11.15 5.67
CA THR A 234 8.32 -11.26 4.43
C THR A 234 7.63 -12.62 4.29
N LYS A 235 8.21 -13.69 4.85
CA LYS A 235 7.60 -15.03 4.87
C LYS A 235 6.49 -15.14 5.92
N ARG A 236 6.62 -14.44 7.05
CA ARG A 236 5.70 -14.53 8.19
C ARG A 236 4.53 -13.53 8.12
N ASN A 237 4.67 -12.44 7.35
CA ASN A 237 3.69 -11.35 7.25
C ASN A 237 3.09 -10.93 8.61
N PRO A 238 3.92 -10.46 9.55
CA PRO A 238 3.46 -10.05 10.87
C PRO A 238 2.45 -8.90 10.77
N SER A 239 1.36 -9.02 11.53
CA SER A 239 0.37 -7.96 11.71
C SER A 239 0.52 -7.37 13.11
N VAL A 240 0.68 -6.05 13.20
CA VAL A 240 0.61 -5.33 14.48
C VAL A 240 -0.79 -4.77 14.63
N VAL A 241 -1.48 -5.22 15.67
CA VAL A 241 -2.83 -4.73 16.03
C VAL A 241 -2.68 -3.81 17.24
N ALA A 242 -3.26 -2.61 17.16
CA ALA A 242 -3.41 -1.65 18.27
C ALA A 242 -2.12 -0.99 18.83
N ARG A 243 -1.18 -0.57 17.96
CA ARG A 243 0.02 0.23 18.34
C ARG A 243 0.33 1.36 17.34
N ASN A 244 -0.71 2.03 16.88
CA ASN A 244 -0.58 3.00 15.79
C ASN A 244 0.21 4.25 16.20
N ASP A 245 0.09 4.67 17.46
CA ASP A 245 0.73 5.87 17.96
C ASP A 245 2.25 5.66 18.11
N GLU A 246 2.67 4.55 18.73
CA GLU A 246 4.09 4.21 18.88
C GLU A 246 4.74 3.93 17.52
N TYR A 247 4.02 3.27 16.61
CA TYR A 247 4.49 3.03 15.24
C TYR A 247 4.72 4.34 14.49
N LYS A 248 3.79 5.30 14.62
CA LYS A 248 3.92 6.62 14.02
C LYS A 248 5.10 7.40 14.62
N MET A 249 5.28 7.34 15.94
CA MET A 249 6.43 7.95 16.62
C MET A 249 7.76 7.35 16.16
N LEU A 250 7.84 6.02 15.97
CA LEU A 250 9.03 5.37 15.42
C LEU A 250 9.38 5.92 14.04
N ILE A 251 8.40 6.02 13.14
CA ILE A 251 8.60 6.56 11.79
C ILE A 251 9.08 8.00 11.86
N GLU A 252 8.38 8.86 12.61
CA GLU A 252 8.72 10.27 12.73
C GLU A 252 10.12 10.48 13.31
N SER A 253 10.46 9.73 14.37
CA SER A 253 11.79 9.73 14.97
C SER A 253 12.87 9.33 13.97
N LEU A 254 12.67 8.24 13.21
CA LEU A 254 13.69 7.73 12.28
C LEU A 254 13.84 8.60 11.01
N VAL A 255 12.83 9.40 10.67
CA VAL A 255 12.90 10.40 9.59
C VAL A 255 13.75 11.59 10.02
N VAL A 256 13.58 12.06 11.26
CA VAL A 256 14.33 13.23 11.78
C VAL A 256 15.74 12.83 12.18
N ASN A 257 15.87 11.75 12.94
CA ASN A 257 17.13 11.22 13.46
C ASN A 257 17.40 9.87 12.78
N LYS A 258 18.63 9.61 12.34
CA LYS A 258 18.94 8.29 11.76
C LYS A 258 18.96 7.16 12.79
N SER A 259 18.94 7.48 14.08
CA SER A 259 18.96 6.51 15.16
C SER A 259 17.73 6.66 16.06
N THR A 260 17.09 5.55 16.41
CA THR A 260 15.92 5.54 17.32
C THR A 260 16.04 4.41 18.33
N LEU A 261 15.71 4.71 19.58
CA LEU A 261 15.74 3.77 20.70
C LEU A 261 14.30 3.50 21.18
N ILE A 262 13.91 2.22 21.22
CA ILE A 262 12.59 1.77 21.67
C ILE A 262 12.70 1.27 23.10
N ILE A 263 12.11 2.01 24.02
CA ILE A 263 12.15 1.73 25.45
C ILE A 263 10.91 0.91 25.86
N GLY A 264 11.10 -0.14 26.66
CA GLY A 264 9.98 -0.89 27.26
C GLY A 264 10.42 -2.21 27.88
N ASP A 265 9.51 -2.92 28.54
CA ASP A 265 9.86 -4.16 29.24
C ASP A 265 9.99 -5.37 28.30
N PRO A 266 10.73 -6.44 28.67
CA PRO A 266 10.78 -7.68 27.88
C PRO A 266 9.36 -8.25 27.68
N GLY A 267 9.08 -8.78 26.48
CA GLY A 267 7.73 -9.31 26.17
C GLY A 267 6.66 -8.25 25.89
N SER A 268 6.95 -6.96 26.04
CA SER A 268 6.03 -5.87 25.68
C SER A 268 5.84 -5.67 24.17
N GLY A 269 6.20 -6.61 23.30
CA GLY A 269 5.95 -6.54 21.85
C GLY A 269 6.77 -5.50 21.07
N ARG A 270 7.89 -4.99 21.61
CA ARG A 270 8.80 -4.05 20.95
C ARG A 270 9.33 -4.59 19.62
N GLU A 271 9.67 -5.88 19.59
CA GLU A 271 10.10 -6.58 18.39
C GLU A 271 9.01 -6.68 17.34
N SER A 272 7.75 -6.91 17.75
CA SER A 272 6.62 -6.97 16.81
C SER A 272 6.41 -5.63 16.09
N LEU A 273 6.59 -4.52 16.80
CA LEU A 273 6.54 -3.18 16.21
C LEU A 273 7.66 -2.99 15.18
N MET A 274 8.88 -3.42 15.52
CA MET A 274 10.01 -3.40 14.59
C MET A 274 9.78 -4.27 13.34
N GLN A 275 9.18 -5.45 13.52
CA GLN A 275 8.90 -6.36 12.41
C GLN A 275 7.84 -5.81 11.45
N ALA A 276 6.79 -5.17 11.97
CA ALA A 276 5.80 -4.48 11.12
C ALA A 276 6.44 -3.29 10.39
N PHE A 277 7.28 -2.52 11.07
CA PHE A 277 8.02 -1.42 10.43
C PHE A 277 8.90 -1.92 9.29
N ALA A 278 9.61 -3.03 9.50
CA ALA A 278 10.45 -3.64 8.47
C ALA A 278 9.63 -4.12 7.27
N LEU A 279 8.48 -4.77 7.51
CA LEU A 279 7.58 -5.21 6.44
C LEU A 279 7.04 -4.03 5.62
N ASP A 280 6.56 -2.99 6.28
CA ASP A 280 5.97 -1.82 5.62
C ASP A 280 7.02 -0.97 4.88
N SER A 281 8.23 -0.88 5.43
CA SER A 281 9.39 -0.25 4.79
C SER A 281 9.79 -1.00 3.52
N PHE A 282 10.05 -2.31 3.63
CA PHE A 282 10.47 -3.15 2.51
C PHE A 282 9.40 -3.21 1.41
N SER A 283 8.12 -3.34 1.78
CA SER A 283 6.99 -3.35 0.84
C SER A 283 6.69 -1.98 0.19
N GLY A 284 7.41 -0.92 0.58
CA GLY A 284 7.26 0.41 -0.01
C GLY A 284 5.99 1.16 0.41
N LYS A 285 5.40 0.80 1.55
CA LYS A 285 4.27 1.56 2.13
C LYS A 285 4.72 2.86 2.78
N LEU A 286 5.96 2.92 3.25
CA LEU A 286 6.57 4.12 3.81
C LEU A 286 7.02 5.09 2.70
N LYS A 287 7.25 6.36 3.07
CA LYS A 287 7.64 7.44 2.16
C LYS A 287 9.04 7.96 2.46
N GLY A 288 9.62 8.67 1.49
CA GLY A 288 10.94 9.30 1.63
C GLY A 288 12.04 8.25 1.81
N ASN A 289 13.07 8.54 2.58
CA ASN A 289 14.25 7.67 2.67
C ASN A 289 14.04 6.38 3.50
N LEU A 290 12.79 6.06 3.84
CA LEU A 290 12.38 4.82 4.51
C LEU A 290 11.65 3.86 3.55
N TYR A 291 11.56 4.17 2.25
CA TYR A 291 11.02 3.23 1.28
C TYR A 291 12.08 2.17 0.93
N HIS A 292 11.64 0.92 0.73
CA HIS A 292 12.45 -0.22 0.29
C HIS A 292 13.77 -0.41 1.07
N GLN A 293 13.73 -0.25 2.39
CA GLN A 293 14.90 -0.53 3.22
C GLN A 293 14.93 -2.01 3.63
N ARG A 294 16.13 -2.59 3.66
CA ARG A 294 16.45 -3.89 4.26
C ARG A 294 16.79 -3.72 5.73
N PHE A 295 16.47 -4.74 6.52
CA PHE A 295 16.70 -4.77 7.96
C PHE A 295 17.63 -5.91 8.33
N PHE A 296 18.75 -5.55 8.95
CA PHE A 296 19.74 -6.51 9.44
C PHE A 296 19.78 -6.46 10.96
N GLN A 297 19.57 -7.60 11.61
CA GLN A 297 19.71 -7.70 13.06
C GLN A 297 21.13 -8.08 13.43
N LEU A 298 21.76 -7.28 14.30
CA LEU A 298 23.06 -7.60 14.86
C LEU A 298 22.99 -8.83 15.75
N MET A 299 23.82 -9.84 15.46
CA MET A 299 24.04 -10.98 16.35
C MET A 299 25.20 -10.68 17.28
N VAL A 300 24.90 -10.27 18.51
CA VAL A 300 25.93 -9.91 19.49
C VAL A 300 26.92 -11.05 19.72
N ASP A 301 26.44 -12.30 19.81
CA ASP A 301 27.29 -13.48 20.02
C ASP A 301 28.27 -13.71 18.86
N ALA A 302 27.78 -13.62 17.62
CA ALA A 302 28.62 -13.82 16.42
C ALA A 302 29.61 -12.66 16.23
N PHE A 303 29.18 -11.44 16.54
CA PHE A 303 30.00 -10.25 16.45
C PHE A 303 31.18 -10.29 17.44
N LEU A 304 30.92 -10.74 18.68
CA LEU A 304 31.92 -10.92 19.72
C LEU A 304 32.83 -12.14 19.51
N ALA A 305 32.34 -13.18 18.85
CA ALA A 305 33.09 -14.42 18.66
C ALA A 305 34.46 -14.18 17.98
N GLY A 306 35.51 -14.73 18.61
CA GLY A 306 36.87 -14.69 18.07
C GLY A 306 37.51 -13.30 18.04
N ALA A 307 36.96 -12.32 18.77
CA ALA A 307 37.63 -11.05 19.00
C ALA A 307 38.43 -11.11 20.30
N GLU A 308 39.74 -10.92 20.19
CA GLU A 308 40.64 -10.95 21.37
C GLU A 308 40.77 -9.57 22.02
N ASN A 309 40.66 -8.51 21.21
CA ASN A 309 40.87 -7.12 21.62
C ASN A 309 39.77 -6.21 21.08
N GLN A 310 39.49 -5.10 21.79
CA GLN A 310 38.52 -4.08 21.37
C GLN A 310 38.79 -3.51 19.97
N GLY A 311 40.05 -3.29 19.60
CA GLY A 311 40.39 -2.77 18.27
C GLY A 311 39.99 -3.69 17.11
N GLN A 312 39.88 -5.01 17.33
CA GLN A 312 39.36 -5.93 16.32
C GLN A 312 37.85 -5.77 16.13
N LEU A 313 37.11 -5.48 17.22
CA LEU A 313 35.67 -5.19 17.16
C LEU A 313 35.40 -3.87 16.46
N GLU A 314 36.20 -2.84 16.74
CA GLU A 314 36.14 -1.55 16.03
C GLU A 314 36.39 -1.74 14.53
N ALA A 315 37.44 -2.45 14.13
CA ALA A 315 37.70 -2.72 12.71
C ALA A 315 36.56 -3.49 12.02
N ARG A 316 35.90 -4.44 12.73
CA ARG A 316 34.71 -5.13 12.22
C ARG A 316 33.52 -4.19 12.06
N LEU A 317 33.26 -3.34 13.05
CA LEU A 317 32.19 -2.33 12.97
C LEU A 317 32.43 -1.36 11.82
N ASP A 318 33.65 -0.87 11.66
CA ASP A 318 34.04 0.04 10.60
C ASP A 318 33.76 -0.58 9.22
N ALA A 319 34.13 -1.85 9.03
CA ALA A 319 33.86 -2.58 7.79
C ALA A 319 32.35 -2.72 7.52
N ILE A 320 31.57 -3.13 8.53
CA ILE A 320 30.11 -3.26 8.41
C ILE A 320 29.46 -1.91 8.10
N ILE A 321 29.84 -0.86 8.81
CA ILE A 321 29.25 0.47 8.66
C ILE A 321 29.61 1.08 7.30
N ALA A 322 30.84 0.88 6.83
CA ALA A 322 31.24 1.31 5.49
C ALA A 322 30.43 0.60 4.40
N GLU A 323 30.21 -0.71 4.55
CA GLU A 323 29.40 -1.51 3.63
C GLU A 323 27.93 -1.07 3.63
N VAL A 324 27.32 -0.92 4.81
CA VAL A 324 25.93 -0.45 5.00
C VAL A 324 25.75 0.98 4.46
N ALA A 325 26.73 1.86 4.70
CA ALA A 325 26.69 3.23 4.19
C ALA A 325 26.80 3.27 2.66
N HIS A 326 27.61 2.40 2.06
CA HIS A 326 27.71 2.26 0.61
C HIS A 326 26.42 1.68 0.00
N ALA A 327 25.78 0.72 0.67
CA ALA A 327 24.51 0.16 0.22
C ALA A 327 23.36 1.17 0.27
N GLY A 328 23.30 1.98 1.34
CA GLY A 328 22.37 3.11 1.47
C GLY A 328 20.90 2.73 1.67
N ASP A 329 20.57 1.44 1.59
CA ASP A 329 19.23 0.87 1.71
C ASP A 329 19.06 -0.02 2.95
N VAL A 330 19.98 0.08 3.92
CA VAL A 330 20.01 -0.81 5.10
C VAL A 330 19.76 -0.04 6.40
N ILE A 331 18.89 -0.63 7.23
CA ILE A 331 18.66 -0.23 8.62
C ILE A 331 19.17 -1.35 9.54
N ILE A 332 20.05 -1.00 10.46
CA ILE A 332 20.59 -1.94 11.44
C ILE A 332 19.64 -1.99 12.63
N PHE A 333 19.24 -3.20 13.03
CA PHE A 333 18.45 -3.46 14.22
C PHE A 333 19.33 -4.08 15.31
N ILE A 334 19.35 -3.47 16.49
CA ILE A 334 20.06 -3.99 17.66
C ILE A 334 19.03 -4.36 18.72
N LYS A 335 18.85 -5.66 18.92
CA LYS A 335 18.01 -6.18 19.98
C LYS A 335 18.75 -6.11 21.32
N ASP A 336 18.04 -5.65 22.34
CA ASP A 336 18.48 -5.56 23.73
C ASP A 336 19.86 -4.89 23.85
N PHE A 337 19.87 -3.59 23.52
CA PHE A 337 21.05 -2.74 23.43
C PHE A 337 21.88 -2.71 24.71
N GLU A 338 21.25 -2.95 25.86
CA GLU A 338 21.92 -3.13 27.15
C GLU A 338 22.98 -4.23 27.15
N ASN A 339 22.85 -5.26 26.30
CA ASN A 339 23.84 -6.33 26.17
C ASN A 339 25.17 -5.83 25.59
N ILE A 340 25.14 -4.69 24.87
CA ILE A 340 26.32 -4.05 24.28
C ILE A 340 26.89 -2.98 25.23
N LEU A 341 26.00 -2.24 25.92
CA LEU A 341 26.39 -1.17 26.85
C LEU A 341 26.96 -1.67 28.18
N GLY A 342 26.45 -2.80 28.68
CA GLY A 342 26.66 -3.25 30.05
C GLY A 342 27.41 -4.57 30.15
N SER A 343 28.42 -4.80 29.30
CA SER A 343 29.17 -6.06 29.14
C SER A 343 29.58 -6.72 30.47
N SER A 344 28.69 -7.55 31.02
CA SER A 344 28.92 -8.42 32.18
C SER A 344 29.18 -9.87 31.77
N ALA A 345 28.94 -10.23 30.51
CA ALA A 345 29.13 -11.59 30.00
C ALA A 345 30.46 -11.81 29.27
N PHE A 346 31.04 -10.77 28.64
CA PHE A 346 32.23 -10.91 27.77
C PHE A 346 33.36 -9.90 28.04
N HIS A 347 33.28 -9.09 29.11
CA HIS A 347 34.30 -8.10 29.53
C HIS A 347 34.70 -7.01 28.49
N LEU A 348 34.17 -7.02 27.28
CA LEU A 348 34.44 -6.03 26.25
C LEU A 348 33.24 -5.10 26.06
N ASP A 349 33.44 -3.80 26.27
CA ASP A 349 32.46 -2.75 26.01
C ASP A 349 32.63 -2.22 24.57
N ILE A 350 31.55 -2.27 23.79
CA ILE A 350 31.53 -1.85 22.38
C ILE A 350 30.81 -0.49 22.23
N SER A 351 30.23 0.03 23.31
CA SER A 351 29.49 1.30 23.29
C SER A 351 30.33 2.45 22.73
N GLY A 352 31.59 2.56 23.16
CA GLY A 352 32.53 3.57 22.69
C GLY A 352 32.81 3.52 21.18
N ALA A 353 32.74 2.34 20.57
CA ALA A 353 32.90 2.18 19.12
C ALA A 353 31.63 2.58 18.34
N LEU A 354 30.44 2.34 18.89
CA LEU A 354 29.16 2.58 18.23
C LEU A 354 28.67 4.04 18.32
N VAL A 355 28.92 4.71 19.46
CA VAL A 355 28.44 6.08 19.72
C VAL A 355 28.85 7.08 18.63
N PRO A 356 30.12 7.12 18.15
CA PRO A 356 30.52 8.06 17.10
C PRO A 356 29.73 7.88 15.79
N TYR A 357 29.32 6.65 15.48
CA TYR A 357 28.54 6.35 14.28
C TYR A 357 27.08 6.75 14.40
N ILE A 358 26.52 6.62 15.61
CA ILE A 358 25.18 7.10 15.96
C ILE A 358 25.14 8.63 15.87
N GLU A 359 26.11 9.33 16.45
CA GLU A 359 26.17 10.80 16.45
C GLU A 359 26.35 11.39 15.05
N LYS A 360 27.22 10.79 14.23
CA LYS A 360 27.41 11.23 12.85
C LYS A 360 26.19 10.94 11.97
N GLY A 361 25.32 10.02 12.39
CA GLY A 361 24.16 9.60 11.62
C GLY A 361 24.54 9.15 10.22
N ILE A 362 25.60 8.33 10.07
CA ILE A 362 26.01 7.83 8.74
C ILE A 362 25.00 6.78 8.28
N VAL A 363 24.71 5.82 9.15
CA VAL A 363 23.79 4.70 8.94
C VAL A 363 22.54 4.85 9.81
N ARG A 364 21.47 4.12 9.46
CA ARG A 364 20.25 4.10 10.27
C ARG A 364 20.28 2.95 11.27
N ILE A 365 19.98 3.25 12.52
CA ILE A 365 20.02 2.26 13.61
C ILE A 365 18.71 2.32 14.41
N VAL A 366 18.08 1.17 14.61
CA VAL A 366 16.97 1.02 15.55
C VAL A 366 17.39 0.06 16.64
N ALA A 367 17.25 0.45 17.90
CA ALA A 367 17.64 -0.37 19.03
C ALA A 367 16.51 -0.53 20.03
N THR A 368 16.45 -1.64 20.76
CA THR A 368 15.53 -1.82 21.91
C THR A 368 16.30 -1.77 23.22
N ILE A 369 15.73 -1.19 24.26
CA ILE A 369 16.33 -1.19 25.60
C ILE A 369 15.27 -1.32 26.69
N THR A 370 15.63 -1.95 27.81
CA THR A 370 14.78 -1.96 29.01
C THR A 370 14.84 -0.62 29.77
N PRO A 371 13.76 -0.20 30.47
CA PRO A 371 13.74 1.09 31.17
C PRO A 371 14.81 1.20 32.26
N GLY A 372 15.11 0.09 32.95
CA GLY A 372 16.16 0.05 33.96
C GLY A 372 17.54 0.29 33.37
N ALA A 373 17.86 -0.38 32.27
CA ALA A 373 19.14 -0.20 31.59
C ALA A 373 19.26 1.18 30.94
N PHE A 374 18.17 1.73 30.40
CA PHE A 374 18.15 3.09 29.87
C PHE A 374 18.56 4.11 30.94
N LYS A 375 17.98 4.02 32.14
CA LYS A 375 18.33 4.89 33.27
C LYS A 375 19.78 4.75 33.72
N GLN A 376 20.32 3.54 33.64
CA GLN A 376 21.68 3.26 34.12
C GLN A 376 22.76 3.70 33.13
N TYR A 377 22.54 3.47 31.82
CA TYR A 377 23.60 3.60 30.82
C TYR A 377 23.41 4.77 29.84
N VAL A 378 22.20 5.32 29.69
CA VAL A 378 21.89 6.33 28.66
C VAL A 378 21.44 7.68 29.24
N GLU A 379 20.75 7.67 30.39
CA GLU A 379 20.34 8.90 31.11
C GLU A 379 21.39 9.55 32.05
N PRO A 380 22.57 8.97 32.40
CA PRO A 380 23.37 9.48 33.52
C PRO A 380 24.03 10.84 33.31
#